data_AF-A0A535VEY9-F1
#
_entry.id   AF-A0A535VEY9-F1
#
_cell.length_a   1.000
_cell.length_b   1.000
_cell.length_c   1.000
_cell.angle_alpha   90.00
_cell.angle_beta   90.00
_cell.angle_gamma   90.00
#
_symmetry.space_group_name_H-M   'P 1'
#
loop_
_entity.id
_entity.type
_entity.pdbx_description
1 polymer ?
#
loop_
_entity_poly.entity_id
_entity_poly.type
_entity_poly.pdbx_seq_one_letter_code
_entity_poly.pdbx_strand_id
1 'polypeptide(L)'
;MSEGSTGSTLSHLEGGLSGARYDAGRLIGLDPADQRPLLARYDLDRAARTLTRESVATRRSGGLWRWRELLPVQRWEHIAYLGEGDIPLQPAPRLGASLGLSNLGVKRESLNPTGSFKARGMAVAVSRAVELGANHLVAPSAGNAGGALAAYAAAAGVRATVVMPSDSPAANQVEVLATGAELLLLEGLISDCGRLARLIAEETAAFDLSTLKEPYRVEGKKTMGLEIAEQFDWHLPDAIVYPTGGGTGVVGMWKAFAELESMGLIGRERPRMFCVQAEGCAPIVRAFQEGSRFARSWDNASTAAAGLRVPGAVGDFLILDAIRESGGAAVAVPESDMLDMQRRMGSLGLGYVSLETAAAAAGLVVLVESDRVGREDSVVLFDTGAGFKSEPPPTVARRSIPNDESFWRESVLPGLRRA
;
A
#
# COMPACT_ATOMS: atom_id res chain seq x y z
N MET A 1 21.08 13.29 -11.22
CA MET A 1 20.68 13.21 -9.80
C MET A 1 21.70 14.04 -9.04
N SER A 2 21.25 14.98 -8.21
CA SER A 2 22.13 15.85 -7.43
C SER A 2 22.93 15.02 -6.42
N GLU A 3 24.21 15.31 -6.22
CA GLU A 3 24.95 14.80 -5.06
C GLU A 3 24.60 15.62 -3.82
N GLY A 4 24.66 14.99 -2.65
CA GLY A 4 24.58 15.69 -1.36
C GLY A 4 23.29 15.47 -0.59
N SER A 5 23.05 16.32 0.41
CA SER A 5 21.98 16.08 1.39
C SER A 5 20.59 16.26 0.80
N THR A 6 19.68 15.35 1.16
CA THR A 6 18.24 15.49 0.93
C THR A 6 17.61 16.55 1.83
N GLY A 7 18.27 16.94 2.92
CA GLY A 7 17.65 17.75 3.97
C GLY A 7 16.68 16.96 4.85
N SER A 8 16.75 15.62 4.83
CA SER A 8 16.03 14.76 5.77
C SER A 8 16.28 15.22 7.21
N THR A 9 15.20 15.19 8.00
CA THR A 9 15.22 15.53 9.42
C THR A 9 15.10 14.29 10.31
N LEU A 10 15.37 13.11 9.76
CA LEU A 10 15.39 11.86 10.52
C LEU A 10 16.28 12.01 11.76
N SER A 11 15.72 11.77 12.94
CA SER A 11 16.40 11.95 14.21
C SER A 11 16.81 10.61 14.82
N HIS A 12 15.86 9.69 14.98
CA HIS A 12 16.08 8.38 15.60
C HIS A 12 15.04 7.37 15.14
N LEU A 13 15.25 6.10 15.47
CA LEU A 13 14.22 5.06 15.41
C LEU A 13 13.62 4.88 16.81
N GLU A 14 12.32 4.63 16.87
CA GLU A 14 11.58 4.44 18.13
C GLU A 14 10.79 3.14 18.09
N GLY A 15 10.86 2.36 19.17
CA GLY A 15 10.02 1.18 19.38
C GLY A 15 8.56 1.53 19.36
N GLY A 16 7.80 0.98 18.40
CA GLY A 16 6.38 1.30 18.26
C GLY A 16 5.54 0.90 19.48
N LEU A 17 5.97 -0.11 20.23
CA LEU A 17 5.33 -0.54 21.48
C LEU A 17 6.19 -0.19 22.71
N SER A 18 7.48 -0.49 22.68
CA SER A 18 8.40 -0.24 23.81
C SER A 18 8.66 1.25 24.09
N GLY A 19 8.58 2.12 23.07
CA GLY A 19 9.04 3.51 23.13
C GLY A 19 10.55 3.68 23.23
N ALA A 20 11.34 2.60 23.14
CA ALA A 20 12.79 2.66 23.23
C ALA A 20 13.38 3.37 22.01
N ARG A 21 14.48 4.12 22.22
CA ARG A 21 15.14 4.90 21.17
C ARG A 21 16.39 4.20 20.66
N TYR A 22 16.57 4.20 19.35
CA TYR A 22 17.69 3.58 18.65
C TYR A 22 18.31 4.53 17.62
N ASP A 23 19.61 4.33 17.37
CA ASP A 23 20.36 5.04 16.33
C ASP A 23 19.80 4.74 14.94
N ALA A 24 19.40 5.78 14.22
CA ALA A 24 18.86 5.65 12.87
C ALA A 24 19.94 5.40 11.80
N GLY A 25 21.23 5.56 12.14
CA GLY A 25 22.37 5.31 11.26
C GLY A 25 22.76 3.83 11.12
N ARG A 26 21.91 2.90 11.54
CA ARG A 26 22.20 1.45 11.53
C ARG A 26 21.09 0.67 10.82
N LEU A 27 21.48 -0.42 10.18
CA LEU A 27 20.53 -1.43 9.71
C LEU A 27 19.93 -2.15 10.92
N ILE A 28 18.70 -1.81 11.26
CA ILE A 28 17.95 -2.44 12.35
C ILE A 28 16.62 -2.93 11.76
N GLY A 29 16.29 -4.18 12.07
CA GLY A 29 15.02 -4.79 11.72
C GLY A 29 13.93 -4.44 12.75
N LEU A 30 13.46 -5.46 13.46
CA LEU A 30 12.51 -5.30 14.56
C LEU A 30 13.18 -4.68 15.78
N ASP A 31 12.36 -4.07 16.63
CA ASP A 31 12.77 -3.55 17.93
C ASP A 31 13.43 -4.67 18.76
N PRO A 32 14.71 -4.51 19.16
CA PRO A 32 15.40 -5.48 20.00
C PRO A 32 14.73 -5.75 21.35
N ALA A 33 13.94 -4.82 21.89
CA ALA A 33 13.32 -4.94 23.21
C ALA A 33 12.09 -5.86 23.21
N ASP A 34 11.28 -5.85 22.15
CA ASP A 34 9.97 -6.52 22.14
C ASP A 34 9.63 -7.24 20.81
N GLN A 35 10.51 -7.17 19.82
CA GLN A 35 10.32 -7.72 18.48
C GLN A 35 9.10 -7.15 17.74
N ARG A 36 8.72 -5.90 18.04
CA ARG A 36 7.68 -5.13 17.34
C ARG A 36 8.30 -4.11 16.38
N PRO A 37 7.50 -3.43 15.54
CA PRO A 37 8.04 -2.54 14.52
C PRO A 37 8.75 -1.34 15.15
N LEU A 38 9.87 -0.95 14.56
CA LEU A 38 10.48 0.36 14.76
C LEU A 38 9.79 1.40 13.88
N LEU A 39 9.68 2.62 14.37
CA LEU A 39 9.13 3.78 13.68
C LEU A 39 10.22 4.84 13.50
N ALA A 40 10.37 5.37 12.29
CA ALA A 40 11.27 6.50 12.07
C ALA A 40 10.68 7.78 12.68
N ARG A 41 11.49 8.51 13.46
CA ARG A 41 11.09 9.79 14.07
C ARG A 41 11.91 10.93 13.48
N TYR A 42 11.28 12.09 13.36
CA TYR A 42 11.83 13.27 12.67
C TYR A 42 11.88 14.45 13.64
N ASP A 43 12.86 15.32 13.44
CA ASP A 43 12.86 16.66 14.05
C ASP A 43 11.85 17.54 13.30
N LEU A 44 10.60 17.54 13.78
CA LEU A 44 9.49 18.21 13.13
C LEU A 44 9.62 19.74 13.17
N ASP A 45 10.23 20.30 14.21
CA ASP A 45 10.53 21.73 14.30
C ASP A 45 11.53 22.16 13.22
N ARG A 46 12.53 21.31 12.94
CA ARG A 46 13.45 21.53 11.83
C ARG A 46 12.77 21.32 10.48
N ALA A 47 11.93 20.29 10.35
CA ALA A 47 11.21 20.00 9.11
C ALA A 47 10.28 21.17 8.72
N ALA A 48 9.58 21.75 9.69
CA ALA A 48 8.63 22.85 9.47
C ALA A 48 9.28 24.13 8.92
N ARG A 49 10.59 24.30 9.08
CA ARG A 49 11.32 25.46 8.52
C ARG A 49 11.40 25.44 7.01
N THR A 50 11.37 24.27 6.37
CA THR A 50 11.54 24.14 4.91
C THR A 50 10.41 23.39 4.22
N LEU A 51 9.66 22.55 4.94
CA LEU A 51 8.45 21.90 4.45
C LEU A 51 7.23 22.77 4.79
N THR A 52 7.00 23.81 3.98
CA THR A 52 5.80 24.66 4.04
C THR A 52 4.87 24.37 2.86
N ARG A 53 3.61 24.83 2.95
CA ARG A 53 2.62 24.71 1.86
C ARG A 53 3.14 25.32 0.56
N GLU A 54 3.76 26.49 0.63
CA GLU A 54 4.36 27.20 -0.50
C GLU A 54 5.54 26.41 -1.07
N SER A 55 6.40 25.89 -0.19
CA SER A 55 7.56 25.11 -0.64
C SER A 55 7.11 23.86 -1.41
N VAL A 56 6.06 23.17 -0.96
CA VAL A 56 5.55 21.95 -1.59
C VAL A 56 4.93 22.27 -2.94
N ALA A 57 4.14 23.34 -3.02
CA ALA A 57 3.53 23.80 -4.28
C ALA A 57 4.55 24.13 -5.39
N THR A 58 5.78 24.50 -5.02
CA THR A 58 6.87 24.74 -6.00
C THR A 58 7.59 23.46 -6.45
N ARG A 59 7.46 22.34 -5.71
CA ARG A 59 8.14 21.07 -6.00
C ARG A 59 7.34 20.22 -7.00
N ARG A 60 7.33 20.66 -8.26
CA ARG A 60 6.56 20.03 -9.36
C ARG A 60 7.13 18.71 -9.90
N SER A 61 8.20 18.19 -9.32
CA SER A 61 8.86 16.97 -9.77
C SER A 61 9.56 16.26 -8.61
N GLY A 62 9.86 14.97 -8.79
CA GLY A 62 10.50 14.12 -7.78
C GLY A 62 9.57 13.11 -7.10
N GLY A 63 8.31 13.01 -7.54
CA GLY A 63 7.38 12.00 -7.04
C GLY A 63 7.22 12.08 -5.52
N LEU A 64 7.39 10.95 -4.82
CA LEU A 64 7.34 10.94 -3.35
C LEU A 64 8.53 11.66 -2.69
N TRP A 65 9.65 11.85 -3.38
CA TRP A 65 10.86 12.44 -2.81
C TRP A 65 10.78 13.95 -2.64
N ARG A 66 9.70 14.59 -3.13
CA ARG A 66 9.39 15.98 -2.78
C ARG A 66 9.07 16.18 -1.29
N TRP A 67 8.83 15.10 -0.55
CA TRP A 67 8.59 15.07 0.90
C TRP A 67 9.85 14.78 1.74
N ARG A 68 11.04 14.92 1.14
CA ARG A 68 12.36 14.53 1.69
C ARG A 68 12.64 14.89 3.15
N GLU A 69 12.14 16.00 3.68
CA GLU A 69 12.32 16.38 5.08
C GLU A 69 11.80 15.31 6.04
N LEU A 70 10.69 14.66 5.64
CA LEU A 70 10.01 13.60 6.39
C LEU A 70 10.33 12.21 5.81
N LEU A 71 11.40 12.03 5.04
CA LEU A 71 11.82 10.71 4.55
C LEU A 71 13.19 10.33 5.13
N PRO A 72 13.47 9.04 5.37
CA PRO A 72 14.64 8.62 6.14
C PRO A 72 15.96 8.67 5.35
N VAL A 73 15.91 8.84 4.02
CA VAL A 73 17.12 8.85 3.18
C VAL A 73 17.79 10.21 3.27
N GLN A 74 19.07 10.25 3.61
CA GLN A 74 19.79 11.48 3.94
C GLN A 74 20.59 12.05 2.76
N ARG A 75 20.93 11.23 1.76
CA ARG A 75 21.70 11.62 0.58
C ARG A 75 20.99 11.25 -0.72
N TRP A 76 21.02 12.16 -1.69
CA TRP A 76 20.29 12.03 -2.96
C TRP A 76 20.79 10.89 -3.85
N GLU A 77 22.09 10.60 -3.82
CA GLU A 77 22.74 9.56 -4.62
C GLU A 77 22.31 8.14 -4.26
N HIS A 78 21.69 7.93 -3.09
CA HIS A 78 21.17 6.62 -2.69
C HIS A 78 19.69 6.43 -3.02
N ILE A 79 19.03 7.44 -3.61
CA ILE A 79 17.62 7.33 -3.99
C ILE A 79 17.46 6.51 -5.26
N ALA A 80 16.80 5.36 -5.12
CA ALA A 80 16.27 4.59 -6.23
C ALA A 80 14.88 5.13 -6.59
N TYR A 81 14.81 5.94 -7.65
CA TYR A 81 13.57 6.56 -8.15
C TYR A 81 13.15 5.96 -9.49
N LEU A 82 11.93 5.41 -9.55
CA LEU A 82 11.34 4.84 -10.75
C LEU A 82 10.10 5.62 -11.23
N GLY A 83 9.82 6.79 -10.64
CA GLY A 83 8.64 7.59 -10.96
C GLY A 83 7.47 7.43 -9.98
N GLU A 84 7.70 6.82 -8.81
CA GLU A 84 6.66 6.61 -7.80
C GLU A 84 6.24 7.90 -7.06
N GLY A 85 4.97 7.94 -6.67
CA GLY A 85 4.37 9.10 -6.02
C GLY A 85 3.87 10.17 -6.99
N ASP A 86 3.35 11.25 -6.41
CA ASP A 86 2.60 12.29 -7.15
C ASP A 86 1.41 11.70 -7.94
N ILE A 87 0.74 10.74 -7.30
CA ILE A 87 -0.33 9.95 -7.93
C ILE A 87 -1.64 10.75 -7.89
N PRO A 88 -2.44 10.76 -8.98
CA PRO A 88 -3.69 11.50 -9.00
C PRO A 88 -4.71 10.96 -7.98
N LEU A 89 -5.40 11.90 -7.34
CA LEU A 89 -6.70 11.66 -6.71
C LEU A 89 -7.78 11.87 -7.78
N GLN A 90 -8.34 10.78 -8.29
CA GLN A 90 -9.30 10.83 -9.38
C GLN A 90 -10.73 10.94 -8.84
N PRO A 91 -11.51 11.98 -9.21
CA PRO A 91 -12.94 11.99 -8.92
C PRO A 91 -13.65 10.79 -9.53
N ALA A 92 -14.53 10.13 -8.77
CA ALA A 92 -15.26 8.94 -9.20
C ALA A 92 -16.78 9.11 -9.12
N PRO A 93 -17.37 10.11 -9.82
CA PRO A 93 -18.78 10.48 -9.67
C PRO A 93 -19.74 9.34 -10.04
N ARG A 94 -19.40 8.50 -11.03
CA ARG A 94 -20.23 7.35 -11.42
C ARG A 94 -20.26 6.25 -10.36
N LEU A 95 -19.11 5.98 -9.73
CA LEU A 95 -19.05 5.05 -8.60
C LEU A 95 -19.77 5.65 -7.39
N GLY A 96 -19.47 6.91 -7.04
CA GLY A 96 -20.10 7.65 -5.95
C GLY A 96 -21.63 7.65 -6.05
N ALA A 97 -22.17 8.07 -7.20
CA ALA A 97 -23.62 8.07 -7.44
C ALA A 97 -24.24 6.68 -7.30
N SER A 98 -23.54 5.63 -7.76
CA SER A 98 -24.02 4.26 -7.63
C SER A 98 -24.03 3.75 -6.16
N LEU A 99 -23.28 4.40 -5.28
CA LEU A 99 -23.21 4.14 -3.83
C LEU A 99 -23.99 5.17 -3.01
N GLY A 100 -24.63 6.16 -3.66
CA GLY A 100 -25.34 7.24 -2.97
C GLY A 100 -24.44 8.30 -2.32
N LEU A 101 -23.19 8.43 -2.77
CA LEU A 101 -22.20 9.41 -2.32
C LEU A 101 -22.05 10.55 -3.32
N SER A 102 -22.00 11.79 -2.84
CA SER A 102 -21.73 12.98 -3.66
C SER A 102 -20.23 13.22 -3.88
N ASN A 103 -19.40 12.90 -2.88
CA ASN A 103 -17.99 13.30 -2.83
C ASN A 103 -17.02 12.10 -2.71
N LEU A 104 -16.90 11.30 -3.79
CA LEU A 104 -15.97 10.17 -3.84
C LEU A 104 -14.76 10.42 -4.73
N GLY A 105 -13.57 10.34 -4.15
CA GLY A 105 -12.29 10.30 -4.85
C GLY A 105 -11.61 8.93 -4.75
N VAL A 106 -10.87 8.54 -5.79
CA VAL A 106 -10.07 7.32 -5.81
C VAL A 106 -8.59 7.69 -5.93
N LYS A 107 -7.79 7.34 -4.93
CA LYS A 107 -6.34 7.51 -4.96
C LYS A 107 -5.71 6.40 -5.79
N ARG A 108 -5.27 6.72 -7.01
CA ARG A 108 -4.90 5.76 -8.08
C ARG A 108 -3.50 5.13 -7.92
N GLU A 109 -3.23 4.52 -6.78
CA GLU A 109 -1.91 3.94 -6.47
C GLU A 109 -1.48 2.78 -7.40
N SER A 110 -2.41 2.22 -8.19
CA SER A 110 -2.12 1.31 -9.30
C SER A 110 -1.26 1.92 -10.41
N LEU A 111 -1.18 3.26 -10.50
CA LEU A 111 -0.39 3.99 -11.51
C LEU A 111 1.10 4.17 -11.13
N ASN A 112 1.52 3.67 -9.96
CA ASN A 112 2.93 3.62 -9.60
C ASN A 112 3.71 2.67 -10.56
N PRO A 113 5.05 2.82 -10.66
CA PRO A 113 5.87 2.14 -11.68
C PRO A 113 5.80 0.60 -11.68
N THR A 114 5.48 -0.01 -10.54
CA THR A 114 5.36 -1.49 -10.40
C THR A 114 3.89 -1.95 -10.43
N GLY A 115 2.97 -1.08 -10.89
CA GLY A 115 1.53 -1.35 -10.95
C GLY A 115 0.82 -1.42 -9.59
N SER A 116 1.44 -0.93 -8.51
CA SER A 116 0.84 -0.93 -7.17
C SER A 116 1.52 0.05 -6.20
N PHE A 117 0.83 0.35 -5.10
CA PHE A 117 1.35 1.19 -4.00
C PHE A 117 2.61 0.63 -3.32
N LYS A 118 2.97 -0.65 -3.55
CA LYS A 118 4.17 -1.26 -2.98
C LYS A 118 5.44 -0.56 -3.44
N ALA A 119 5.40 0.10 -4.60
CA ALA A 119 6.47 0.92 -5.12
C ALA A 119 6.93 1.97 -4.10
N ARG A 120 6.02 2.71 -3.48
CA ARG A 120 6.37 3.77 -2.51
C ARG A 120 7.20 3.26 -1.34
N GLY A 121 6.73 2.17 -0.73
CA GLY A 121 7.42 1.57 0.41
C GLY A 121 8.79 1.04 0.02
N MET A 122 8.90 0.37 -1.13
CA MET A 122 10.17 -0.20 -1.59
C MET A 122 11.16 0.87 -2.06
N ALA A 123 10.69 1.95 -2.67
CA ALA A 123 11.53 3.10 -3.01
C ALA A 123 12.29 3.62 -1.79
N VAL A 124 11.56 3.85 -0.68
CA VAL A 124 12.18 4.37 0.54
C VAL A 124 13.03 3.33 1.25
N ALA A 125 12.53 2.09 1.36
CA ALA A 125 13.22 1.06 2.12
C ALA A 125 14.49 0.55 1.46
N VAL A 126 14.47 0.33 0.13
CA VAL A 126 15.67 -0.03 -0.61
C VAL A 126 16.68 1.10 -0.56
N SER A 127 16.27 2.34 -0.85
CA SER A 127 17.19 3.50 -0.83
C SER A 127 17.86 3.68 0.53
N ARG A 128 17.09 3.57 1.62
CA ARG A 128 17.64 3.71 2.98
C ARG A 128 18.51 2.51 3.37
N ALA A 129 18.13 1.28 3.03
CA ALA A 129 18.94 0.12 3.32
C ALA A 129 20.30 0.19 2.60
N VAL A 130 20.31 0.59 1.33
CA VAL A 130 21.53 0.76 0.53
C VAL A 130 22.40 1.91 1.05
N GLU A 131 21.80 3.05 1.44
CA GLU A 131 22.51 4.15 2.11
C GLU A 131 23.21 3.70 3.39
N LEU A 132 22.63 2.72 4.11
CA LEU A 132 23.19 2.14 5.32
C LEU A 132 24.13 0.95 5.07
N GLY A 133 24.44 0.66 3.81
CA GLY A 133 25.45 -0.34 3.41
C GLY A 133 24.90 -1.73 3.05
N ALA A 134 23.57 -1.92 2.97
CA ALA A 134 23.01 -3.18 2.49
C ALA A 134 23.33 -3.39 1.01
N ASN A 135 23.91 -4.55 0.66
CA ASN A 135 24.23 -4.95 -0.72
C ASN A 135 23.45 -6.19 -1.19
N HIS A 136 22.68 -6.79 -0.29
CA HIS A 136 21.78 -7.91 -0.53
C HIS A 136 20.52 -7.72 0.31
N LEU A 137 19.37 -7.77 -0.35
CA LEU A 137 18.05 -7.60 0.25
C LEU A 137 17.26 -8.90 0.12
N VAL A 138 16.45 -9.21 1.12
CA VAL A 138 15.56 -10.38 1.09
C VAL A 138 14.17 -10.02 1.57
N ALA A 139 13.13 -10.58 0.95
CA ALA A 139 11.78 -10.50 1.49
C ALA A 139 10.91 -11.70 1.11
N PRO A 140 10.04 -12.16 2.01
CA PRO A 140 8.94 -13.04 1.67
C PRO A 140 7.82 -12.23 0.99
N SER A 141 7.21 -12.79 -0.06
CA SER A 141 6.06 -12.17 -0.72
C SER A 141 5.17 -13.20 -1.42
N ALA A 142 3.85 -13.07 -1.26
CA ALA A 142 2.87 -13.79 -2.09
C ALA A 142 2.24 -12.90 -3.17
N GLY A 143 2.78 -11.70 -3.39
CA GLY A 143 2.22 -10.75 -4.36
C GLY A 143 3.11 -9.54 -4.65
N ASN A 144 2.49 -8.37 -4.78
CA ASN A 144 3.09 -7.12 -5.29
C ASN A 144 4.36 -6.62 -4.57
N ALA A 145 4.65 -7.08 -3.35
CA ALA A 145 5.84 -6.62 -2.63
C ALA A 145 7.13 -7.19 -3.23
N GLY A 146 7.10 -8.43 -3.72
CA GLY A 146 8.26 -9.12 -4.26
C GLY A 146 8.76 -8.46 -5.54
N GLY A 147 7.89 -8.24 -6.51
CA GLY A 147 8.26 -7.57 -7.74
C GLY A 147 8.64 -6.09 -7.55
N ALA A 148 8.04 -5.40 -6.58
CA ALA A 148 8.51 -4.07 -6.18
C ALA A 148 9.92 -4.12 -5.58
N LEU A 149 10.22 -5.05 -4.67
CA LEU A 149 11.58 -5.20 -4.14
C LEU A 149 12.57 -5.45 -5.28
N ALA A 150 12.25 -6.38 -6.18
CA ALA A 150 13.11 -6.73 -7.29
C ALA A 150 13.40 -5.52 -8.20
N ALA A 151 12.37 -4.74 -8.58
CA ALA A 151 12.53 -3.54 -9.39
C ALA A 151 13.42 -2.46 -8.73
N TYR A 152 13.19 -2.17 -7.43
CA TYR A 152 13.98 -1.14 -6.75
C TYR A 152 15.40 -1.60 -6.41
N ALA A 153 15.60 -2.89 -6.10
CA ALA A 153 16.93 -3.45 -5.92
C ALA A 153 17.76 -3.37 -7.22
N ALA A 154 17.15 -3.69 -8.36
CA ALA A 154 17.77 -3.52 -9.67
C ALA A 154 18.11 -2.05 -9.95
N ALA A 155 17.20 -1.12 -9.66
CA ALA A 155 17.44 0.32 -9.80
C ALA A 155 18.58 0.83 -8.91
N ALA A 156 18.73 0.26 -7.71
CA ALA A 156 19.81 0.58 -6.78
C ALA A 156 21.13 -0.18 -7.05
N GLY A 157 21.13 -1.13 -7.99
CA GLY A 157 22.31 -1.93 -8.32
C GLY A 157 22.72 -2.94 -7.24
N VAL A 158 21.78 -3.44 -6.44
CA VAL A 158 22.04 -4.41 -5.36
C VAL A 158 21.31 -5.73 -5.58
N ARG A 159 21.78 -6.80 -4.93
CA ARG A 159 21.16 -8.13 -5.04
C ARG A 159 19.84 -8.16 -4.28
N ALA A 160 18.84 -8.86 -4.83
CA ALA A 160 17.60 -9.17 -4.14
C ALA A 160 17.24 -10.64 -4.28
N THR A 161 16.80 -11.24 -3.17
CA THR A 161 16.20 -12.58 -3.13
C THR A 161 14.74 -12.45 -2.67
N VAL A 162 13.81 -12.99 -3.45
CA VAL A 162 12.39 -12.98 -3.15
C VAL A 162 11.93 -14.41 -2.95
N VAL A 163 11.38 -14.69 -1.77
CA VAL A 163 10.82 -16.00 -1.44
C VAL A 163 9.31 -15.95 -1.58
N MET A 164 8.77 -16.75 -2.49
CA MET A 164 7.33 -16.81 -2.78
C MET A 164 6.77 -18.22 -2.57
N PRO A 165 5.54 -18.38 -2.08
CA PRO A 165 4.81 -19.62 -2.22
C PRO A 165 4.70 -20.04 -3.69
N SER A 166 4.76 -21.34 -3.98
CA SER A 166 4.63 -21.87 -5.35
C SER A 166 3.27 -21.54 -6.00
N ASP A 167 2.24 -21.26 -5.20
CA ASP A 167 0.90 -20.83 -5.65
C ASP A 167 0.78 -19.31 -5.89
N SER A 168 1.87 -18.55 -5.80
CA SER A 168 1.84 -17.09 -6.00
C SER A 168 1.47 -16.74 -7.45
N PRO A 169 0.74 -15.63 -7.70
CA PRO A 169 0.29 -15.28 -9.05
C PRO A 169 1.44 -15.18 -10.04
N ALA A 170 1.26 -15.76 -11.24
CA ALA A 170 2.29 -15.80 -12.29
C ALA A 170 2.82 -14.41 -12.65
N ALA A 171 1.95 -13.38 -12.66
CA ALA A 171 2.35 -12.00 -12.92
C ALA A 171 3.39 -11.48 -11.92
N ASN A 172 3.29 -11.87 -10.64
CA ASN A 172 4.26 -11.47 -9.62
C ASN A 172 5.58 -12.23 -9.76
N GLN A 173 5.55 -13.52 -10.11
CA GLN A 173 6.76 -14.31 -10.36
C GLN A 173 7.52 -13.74 -11.58
N VAL A 174 6.82 -13.47 -12.68
CA VAL A 174 7.39 -12.88 -13.89
C VAL A 174 8.02 -11.52 -13.61
N GLU A 175 7.38 -10.67 -12.81
CA GLU A 175 7.94 -9.36 -12.45
C GLU A 175 9.29 -9.49 -11.70
N VAL A 176 9.41 -10.43 -10.76
CA VAL A 176 10.67 -10.68 -10.04
C VAL A 176 11.77 -11.16 -10.98
N LEU A 177 11.46 -12.14 -11.84
CA LEU A 177 12.42 -12.71 -12.79
C LEU A 177 12.86 -11.68 -13.84
N ALA A 178 11.91 -10.93 -14.40
CA ALA A 178 12.18 -9.94 -15.44
C ALA A 178 13.01 -8.75 -14.93
N THR A 179 12.95 -8.45 -13.64
CA THR A 179 13.75 -7.39 -13.01
C THR A 179 15.09 -7.90 -12.44
N GLY A 180 15.40 -9.19 -12.59
CA GLY A 180 16.73 -9.76 -12.31
C GLY A 180 16.98 -10.15 -10.86
N ALA A 181 15.95 -10.22 -10.02
CA ALA A 181 16.09 -10.75 -8.67
C ALA A 181 16.06 -12.28 -8.64
N GLU A 182 16.67 -12.87 -7.63
CA GLU A 182 16.61 -14.31 -7.37
C GLU A 182 15.23 -14.67 -6.82
N LEU A 183 14.49 -15.51 -7.54
CA LEU A 183 13.19 -16.01 -7.12
C LEU A 183 13.32 -17.42 -6.55
N LEU A 184 12.92 -17.60 -5.28
CA LEU A 184 12.80 -18.90 -4.65
C LEU A 184 11.33 -19.24 -4.48
N LEU A 185 10.86 -20.27 -5.20
CA LEU A 185 9.51 -20.81 -5.02
C LEU A 185 9.53 -21.90 -3.94
N LEU A 186 8.70 -21.71 -2.92
CA LEU A 186 8.60 -22.61 -1.78
C LEU A 186 7.25 -23.34 -1.80
N GLU A 187 7.29 -24.67 -1.66
CA GLU A 187 6.11 -25.48 -1.37
C GLU A 187 5.68 -25.26 0.09
N GLY A 188 4.86 -24.23 0.31
CA GLY A 188 4.40 -23.87 1.65
C GLY A 188 3.62 -22.57 1.69
N LEU A 189 3.34 -22.09 2.89
CA LEU A 189 2.59 -20.84 3.10
C LEU A 189 3.52 -19.63 3.09
N ILE A 190 2.93 -18.44 3.04
CA ILE A 190 3.67 -17.17 3.16
C ILE A 190 4.45 -17.08 4.49
N SER A 191 3.96 -17.73 5.55
CA SER A 191 4.66 -17.84 6.84
C SER A 191 5.95 -18.64 6.71
N ASP A 192 5.96 -19.72 5.92
CA ASP A 192 7.15 -20.53 5.69
C ASP A 192 8.17 -19.80 4.82
N CYS A 193 7.70 -19.03 3.83
CA CYS A 193 8.54 -18.10 3.08
C CYS A 193 9.21 -17.08 4.00
N GLY A 194 8.48 -16.57 5.00
CA GLY A 194 9.02 -15.67 6.01
C GLY A 194 10.07 -16.31 6.92
N ARG A 195 9.97 -17.62 7.19
CA ARG A 195 10.99 -18.37 7.91
C ARG A 195 12.27 -18.54 7.07
N LEU A 196 12.14 -18.90 5.79
CA LEU A 196 13.29 -19.01 4.89
C LEU A 196 13.97 -17.66 4.66
N ALA A 197 13.20 -16.59 4.45
CA ALA A 197 13.75 -15.24 4.30
C ALA A 197 14.56 -14.81 5.53
N ARG A 198 14.08 -15.14 6.74
CA ARG A 198 14.81 -14.91 7.98
C ARG A 198 16.12 -15.69 8.04
N LEU A 199 16.09 -16.98 7.69
CA LEU A 199 17.30 -17.81 7.65
C LEU A 199 18.33 -17.25 6.66
N ILE A 200 17.90 -16.82 5.47
CA ILE A 200 18.77 -16.17 4.48
C ILE A 200 19.40 -14.90 5.09
N ALA A 201 18.62 -14.05 5.75
CA ALA A 201 19.13 -12.85 6.38
C ALA A 201 20.20 -13.15 7.46
N GLU A 202 19.97 -14.19 8.27
CA GLU A 202 20.89 -14.62 9.34
C GLU A 202 22.21 -15.21 8.77
N GLU A 203 22.15 -15.99 7.68
CA GLU A 203 23.30 -16.74 7.15
C GLU A 203 24.08 -15.99 6.05
N THR A 204 23.44 -15.05 5.32
CA THR A 204 24.06 -14.37 4.16
C THR A 204 24.25 -12.87 4.37
N ALA A 205 23.97 -12.35 5.56
CA ALA A 205 23.93 -10.92 5.87
C ALA A 205 23.00 -10.10 4.97
N ALA A 206 22.00 -10.74 4.34
CA ALA A 206 20.97 -10.03 3.60
C ALA A 206 20.07 -9.23 4.57
N PHE A 207 19.66 -8.03 4.17
CA PHE A 207 18.74 -7.23 4.97
C PHE A 207 17.28 -7.62 4.69
N ASP A 208 16.55 -8.05 5.73
CA ASP A 208 15.14 -8.48 5.63
C ASP A 208 14.20 -7.26 5.50
N LEU A 209 13.63 -7.08 4.31
CA LEU A 209 12.63 -6.05 3.99
C LEU A 209 11.17 -6.55 4.13
N SER A 210 10.96 -7.61 4.91
CA SER A 210 9.64 -8.07 5.35
C SER A 210 8.79 -6.92 5.89
N THR A 211 7.48 -6.98 5.62
CA THR A 211 6.53 -5.93 6.00
C THR A 211 6.54 -5.67 7.51
N LEU A 212 6.82 -4.43 7.92
CA LEU A 212 6.92 -3.98 9.32
C LEU A 212 8.03 -4.66 10.15
N LYS A 213 8.94 -5.40 9.52
CA LYS A 213 10.19 -5.85 10.17
C LYS A 213 11.35 -4.90 9.98
N GLU A 214 11.12 -3.79 9.29
CA GLU A 214 12.04 -2.70 9.07
C GLU A 214 11.25 -1.38 9.16
N PRO A 215 11.90 -0.26 9.50
CA PRO A 215 11.20 0.99 9.79
C PRO A 215 10.91 1.88 8.57
N TYR A 216 11.34 1.52 7.36
CA TYR A 216 11.40 2.43 6.22
C TYR A 216 10.22 2.31 5.24
N ARG A 217 9.60 1.13 5.06
CA ARG A 217 8.46 1.00 4.12
C ARG A 217 7.23 1.79 4.56
N VAL A 218 7.06 1.99 5.87
CA VAL A 218 6.01 2.85 6.42
C VAL A 218 6.22 4.29 5.95
N GLU A 219 7.45 4.77 5.95
CA GLU A 219 7.79 6.13 5.54
C GLU A 219 7.52 6.39 4.06
N GLY A 220 7.77 5.42 3.18
CA GLY A 220 7.35 5.54 1.78
C GLY A 220 5.82 5.58 1.64
N LYS A 221 5.10 4.78 2.42
CA LYS A 221 3.63 4.73 2.36
C LYS A 221 2.96 5.93 3.00
N LYS A 222 3.60 6.57 3.99
CA LYS A 222 3.08 7.78 4.63
C LYS A 222 2.90 8.93 3.64
N THR A 223 3.68 8.96 2.56
CA THR A 223 3.55 9.99 1.53
C THR A 223 2.20 9.94 0.82
N MET A 224 1.45 8.83 0.89
CA MET A 224 0.04 8.81 0.46
C MET A 224 -0.78 9.80 1.27
N GLY A 225 -0.59 9.87 2.60
CA GLY A 225 -1.27 10.82 3.47
C GLY A 225 -0.81 12.26 3.24
N LEU A 226 0.49 12.47 3.02
CA LEU A 226 1.05 13.79 2.67
C LEU A 226 0.44 14.33 1.36
N GLU A 227 0.34 13.47 0.34
CA GLU A 227 -0.30 13.83 -0.93
C GLU A 227 -1.80 14.09 -0.76
N ILE A 228 -2.52 13.30 0.05
CA ILE A 228 -3.93 13.57 0.32
C ILE A 228 -4.11 14.92 0.99
N ALA A 229 -3.26 15.28 1.97
CA ALA A 229 -3.31 16.59 2.60
C ALA A 229 -3.16 17.72 1.57
N GLU A 230 -2.15 17.65 0.72
CA GLU A 230 -1.95 18.67 -0.32
C GLU A 230 -3.09 18.69 -1.36
N GLN A 231 -3.55 17.52 -1.81
CA GLN A 231 -4.61 17.39 -2.83
C GLN A 231 -5.97 17.88 -2.35
N PHE A 232 -6.18 17.95 -1.04
CA PHE A 232 -7.34 18.56 -0.40
C PHE A 232 -7.06 19.96 0.16
N ASP A 233 -6.05 20.66 -0.37
CA ASP A 233 -5.67 22.01 0.05
C ASP A 233 -5.50 22.13 1.58
N TRP A 234 -4.85 21.13 2.16
CA TRP A 234 -4.52 21.02 3.58
C TRP A 234 -5.74 20.91 4.52
N HIS A 235 -6.91 20.54 3.99
CA HIS A 235 -8.14 20.22 4.73
C HIS A 235 -8.50 18.76 4.50
N LEU A 236 -8.11 17.86 5.42
CA LEU A 236 -8.23 16.42 5.21
C LEU A 236 -9.69 15.96 4.91
N PRO A 237 -9.87 14.87 4.16
CA PRO A 237 -11.20 14.30 3.90
C PRO A 237 -11.86 13.78 5.19
N ASP A 238 -13.17 13.56 5.14
CA ASP A 238 -13.96 13.01 6.26
C ASP A 238 -13.67 11.52 6.51
N ALA A 239 -13.38 10.78 5.44
CA ALA A 239 -13.20 9.33 5.48
C ALA A 239 -12.14 8.82 4.50
N ILE A 240 -11.33 7.86 4.96
CA ILE A 240 -10.43 7.08 4.12
C ILE A 240 -10.82 5.61 4.19
N VAL A 241 -11.04 4.97 3.04
CA VAL A 241 -11.32 3.54 2.93
C VAL A 241 -10.15 2.83 2.28
N TYR A 242 -9.53 1.91 3.03
CA TYR A 242 -8.26 1.30 2.67
C TYR A 242 -8.30 -0.24 2.75
N PRO A 243 -7.94 -0.96 1.66
CA PRO A 243 -7.84 -2.40 1.70
C PRO A 243 -6.60 -2.84 2.49
N THR A 244 -6.79 -3.68 3.49
CA THR A 244 -5.82 -3.91 4.57
C THR A 244 -5.36 -5.36 4.63
N GLY A 245 -4.17 -5.62 4.08
CA GLY A 245 -3.36 -6.80 4.41
C GLY A 245 -2.51 -6.51 5.65
N GLY A 246 -1.21 -6.27 5.46
CA GLY A 246 -0.28 -5.91 6.54
C GLY A 246 -0.39 -4.47 7.08
N GLY A 247 -1.39 -3.68 6.68
CA GLY A 247 -1.78 -2.37 7.23
C GLY A 247 -0.76 -1.22 7.26
N THR A 248 0.46 -1.41 6.79
CA THR A 248 1.49 -0.33 6.63
C THR A 248 0.99 0.97 6.00
N GLY A 249 0.01 0.93 5.07
CA GLY A 249 -0.56 2.14 4.48
C GLY A 249 -1.36 2.96 5.48
N VAL A 250 -2.18 2.30 6.30
CA VAL A 250 -2.97 2.93 7.37
C VAL A 250 -2.05 3.53 8.42
N VAL A 251 -1.05 2.75 8.87
CA VAL A 251 -0.04 3.22 9.84
C VAL A 251 0.72 4.42 9.29
N GLY A 252 1.15 4.37 8.03
CA GLY A 252 1.84 5.48 7.36
C GLY A 252 0.97 6.73 7.27
N MET A 253 -0.25 6.63 6.76
CA MET A 253 -1.14 7.79 6.64
C MET A 253 -1.47 8.41 8.01
N TRP A 254 -1.77 7.59 9.02
CA TRP A 254 -2.04 8.09 10.37
C TRP A 254 -0.85 8.83 10.96
N LYS A 255 0.36 8.29 10.76
CA LYS A 255 1.62 8.95 11.13
C LYS A 255 1.81 10.27 10.37
N ALA A 256 1.56 10.31 9.07
CA ALA A 256 1.68 11.52 8.26
C ALA A 256 0.75 12.64 8.76
N PHE A 257 -0.51 12.32 9.07
CA PHE A 257 -1.44 13.31 9.61
C PHE A 257 -0.98 13.83 10.98
N ALA A 258 -0.46 12.95 11.85
CA ALA A 258 0.09 13.39 13.12
C ALA A 258 1.32 14.30 12.98
N GLU A 259 2.23 14.00 12.05
CA GLU A 259 3.39 14.85 11.75
C GLU A 259 2.96 16.20 11.19
N LEU A 260 2.05 16.23 10.23
CA LEU A 260 1.53 17.47 9.63
C LEU A 260 0.80 18.35 10.65
N GLU A 261 -0.01 17.75 11.55
CA GLU A 261 -0.68 18.49 12.62
C GLU A 261 0.34 19.09 13.59
N SER A 262 1.34 18.31 14.01
CA SER A 262 2.42 18.79 14.89
C SER A 262 3.23 19.92 14.26
N MET A 263 3.35 19.94 12.93
CA MET A 263 4.02 21.01 12.17
C MET A 263 3.10 22.21 11.89
N GLY A 264 1.83 22.15 12.30
CA GLY A 264 0.84 23.20 12.05
C GLY A 264 0.39 23.33 10.60
N LEU A 265 0.65 22.33 9.75
CA LEU A 265 0.27 22.34 8.34
C LEU A 265 -1.20 21.96 8.12
N ILE A 266 -1.80 21.22 9.05
CA ILE A 266 -3.23 20.86 9.06
C ILE A 266 -3.81 21.12 10.46
N GLY A 267 -5.14 21.11 10.56
CA GLY A 267 -5.86 21.16 11.85
C GLY A 267 -5.89 19.82 12.59
N ARG A 268 -6.66 19.78 13.70
CA ARG A 268 -6.84 18.58 14.53
C ARG A 268 -7.82 17.56 13.95
N GLU A 269 -8.62 17.98 12.97
CA GLU A 269 -9.62 17.15 12.31
C GLU A 269 -8.92 16.20 11.34
N ARG A 270 -8.99 14.89 11.63
CA ARG A 270 -8.38 13.82 10.84
C ARG A 270 -9.48 12.88 10.29
N PRO A 271 -9.25 12.22 9.15
CA PRO A 271 -10.23 11.31 8.55
C PRO A 271 -10.52 10.13 9.47
N ARG A 272 -11.77 9.67 9.46
CA ARG A 272 -12.10 8.31 9.94
C ARG A 272 -11.37 7.29 9.06
N MET A 273 -10.60 6.41 9.69
CA MET A 273 -9.81 5.39 8.99
C MET A 273 -10.58 4.07 8.94
N PHE A 274 -10.99 3.67 7.74
CA PHE A 274 -11.69 2.41 7.52
C PHE A 274 -10.79 1.36 6.88
N CYS A 275 -10.68 0.21 7.55
CA CYS A 275 -9.91 -0.93 7.06
C CYS A 275 -10.83 -2.00 6.50
N VAL A 276 -10.55 -2.45 5.27
CA VAL A 276 -11.32 -3.52 4.64
C VAL A 276 -10.46 -4.78 4.46
N GLN A 277 -10.95 -5.93 4.89
CA GLN A 277 -10.29 -7.23 4.70
C GLN A 277 -11.21 -8.20 3.95
N ALA A 278 -10.66 -9.25 3.36
CA ALA A 278 -11.45 -10.36 2.83
C ALA A 278 -11.93 -11.26 3.99
N GLU A 279 -13.17 -11.76 3.95
CA GLU A 279 -13.72 -12.64 4.99
C GLU A 279 -12.84 -13.87 5.28
N GLY A 280 -12.25 -14.45 4.24
CA GLY A 280 -11.37 -15.61 4.39
C GLY A 280 -9.99 -15.29 5.02
N CYS A 281 -9.69 -14.02 5.32
CA CYS A 281 -8.47 -13.58 6.00
C CYS A 281 -8.67 -12.20 6.67
N ALA A 282 -9.40 -12.17 7.80
CA ALA A 282 -9.82 -10.92 8.46
C ALA A 282 -9.33 -10.74 9.92
N PRO A 283 -8.03 -10.91 10.24
CA PRO A 283 -7.53 -10.86 11.63
C PRO A 283 -7.73 -9.49 12.31
N ILE A 284 -7.61 -8.38 11.57
CA ILE A 284 -7.80 -7.02 12.11
C ILE A 284 -9.29 -6.77 12.39
N VAL A 285 -10.18 -7.22 11.51
CA VAL A 285 -11.63 -7.10 11.72
C VAL A 285 -12.04 -7.85 12.98
N ARG A 286 -11.59 -9.11 13.13
CA ARG A 286 -11.84 -9.91 14.35
C ARG A 286 -11.33 -9.20 15.60
N ALA A 287 -10.09 -8.74 15.60
CA ALA A 287 -9.49 -8.07 16.75
C ALA A 287 -10.20 -6.74 17.10
N PHE A 288 -10.63 -5.98 16.09
CA PHE A 288 -11.38 -4.75 16.27
C PHE A 288 -12.72 -5.02 16.97
N GLN A 289 -13.49 -6.01 16.47
CA GLN A 289 -14.78 -6.41 17.02
C GLN A 289 -14.68 -7.00 18.43
N GLU A 290 -13.62 -7.77 18.71
CA GLU A 290 -13.33 -8.32 20.04
C GLU A 290 -12.83 -7.27 21.05
N GLY A 291 -12.59 -6.02 20.62
CA GLY A 291 -12.00 -4.98 21.47
C GLY A 291 -10.53 -5.24 21.82
N SER A 292 -9.87 -6.20 21.16
CA SER A 292 -8.48 -6.56 21.42
C SER A 292 -7.52 -5.52 20.85
N ARG A 293 -6.46 -5.19 21.60
CA ARG A 293 -5.37 -4.35 21.09
C ARG A 293 -4.46 -5.07 20.09
N PHE A 294 -4.43 -6.40 20.12
CA PHE A 294 -3.59 -7.22 19.26
C PHE A 294 -4.45 -8.24 18.48
N ALA A 295 -4.08 -8.49 17.23
CA ALA A 295 -4.71 -9.46 16.38
C ALA A 295 -4.03 -10.82 16.51
N ARG A 296 -4.85 -11.84 16.77
CA ARG A 296 -4.41 -13.24 16.68
C ARG A 296 -4.25 -13.61 15.21
N SER A 297 -3.30 -14.50 14.92
CA SER A 297 -3.12 -15.02 13.57
C SER A 297 -4.40 -15.66 13.05
N TRP A 298 -4.64 -15.52 11.76
CA TRP A 298 -5.75 -16.16 11.06
C TRP A 298 -5.36 -17.54 10.56
N ASP A 299 -6.09 -18.56 10.99
CA ASP A 299 -5.88 -19.94 10.54
C ASP A 299 -6.48 -20.16 9.16
N ASN A 300 -5.81 -20.94 8.31
CA ASN A 300 -6.28 -21.33 6.97
C ASN A 300 -6.70 -20.13 6.09
N ALA A 301 -5.93 -19.05 6.13
CA ALA A 301 -6.20 -17.84 5.35
C ALA A 301 -6.37 -18.15 3.85
N SER A 302 -7.52 -17.76 3.29
CA SER A 302 -7.88 -18.04 1.89
C SER A 302 -8.58 -16.84 1.25
N THR A 303 -8.05 -16.39 0.12
CA THR A 303 -8.68 -15.42 -0.78
C THR A 303 -7.87 -15.28 -2.07
N ALA A 304 -8.53 -14.97 -3.19
CA ALA A 304 -7.93 -14.59 -4.46
C ALA A 304 -7.25 -13.20 -4.41
N ALA A 305 -7.62 -12.35 -3.44
CA ALA A 305 -6.96 -11.07 -3.21
C ALA A 305 -5.62 -11.27 -2.47
N ALA A 306 -4.58 -11.68 -3.21
CA ALA A 306 -3.29 -12.08 -2.65
C ALA A 306 -2.65 -11.06 -1.69
N GLY A 307 -2.83 -9.76 -1.93
CA GLY A 307 -2.36 -8.69 -1.04
C GLY A 307 -3.10 -8.58 0.30
N LEU A 308 -4.29 -9.18 0.42
CA LEU A 308 -5.09 -9.27 1.65
C LEU A 308 -4.91 -10.60 2.40
N ARG A 309 -4.29 -11.61 1.78
CA ARG A 309 -3.98 -12.92 2.38
C ARG A 309 -2.80 -12.83 3.37
N VAL A 310 -2.95 -11.98 4.40
CA VAL A 310 -1.97 -11.73 5.47
C VAL A 310 -2.56 -12.19 6.81
N PRO A 311 -2.25 -13.42 7.27
CA PRO A 311 -2.89 -13.99 8.46
C PRO A 311 -2.46 -13.31 9.77
N GLY A 312 -1.27 -12.71 9.82
CA GLY A 312 -0.78 -11.98 10.98
C GLY A 312 0.13 -10.82 10.56
N ALA A 313 0.04 -9.70 11.29
CA ALA A 313 0.84 -8.50 11.06
C ALA A 313 1.63 -8.14 12.32
N VAL A 314 2.93 -7.85 12.19
CA VAL A 314 3.80 -7.56 13.33
C VAL A 314 3.40 -6.26 14.05
N GLY A 315 2.90 -5.28 13.30
CA GLY A 315 2.35 -4.02 13.82
C GLY A 315 0.82 -3.93 13.75
N ASP A 316 0.14 -5.04 14.01
CA ASP A 316 -1.32 -5.11 14.18
C ASP A 316 -1.89 -4.04 15.11
N PHE A 317 -1.25 -3.82 16.27
CA PHE A 317 -1.67 -2.83 17.25
C PHE A 317 -1.64 -1.40 16.69
N LEU A 318 -0.68 -1.04 15.84
CA LEU A 318 -0.62 0.28 15.21
C LEU A 318 -1.80 0.51 14.25
N ILE A 319 -2.26 -0.55 13.58
CA ILE A 319 -3.44 -0.50 12.70
C ILE A 319 -4.69 -0.31 13.55
N LEU A 320 -4.85 -1.11 14.60
CA LEU A 320 -6.00 -1.08 15.49
C LEU A 320 -6.10 0.24 16.27
N ASP A 321 -4.96 0.78 16.73
CA ASP A 321 -4.87 2.08 17.40
C ASP A 321 -5.32 3.18 16.42
N ALA A 322 -4.83 3.20 15.16
CA ALA A 322 -5.25 4.18 14.15
C ALA A 322 -6.76 4.11 13.81
N ILE A 323 -7.34 2.90 13.69
CA ILE A 323 -8.79 2.76 13.44
C ILE A 323 -9.59 3.33 14.62
N ARG A 324 -9.19 3.00 15.86
CA ARG A 324 -9.91 3.42 17.07
C ARG A 324 -9.79 4.92 17.33
N GLU A 325 -8.58 5.45 17.26
CA GLU A 325 -8.31 6.88 17.49
C GLU A 325 -8.99 7.77 16.45
N SER A 326 -9.14 7.29 15.21
CA SER A 326 -9.85 8.02 14.16
C SER A 326 -11.37 7.93 14.24
N GLY A 327 -11.93 7.10 15.14
CA GLY A 327 -13.37 6.82 15.16
C GLY A 327 -13.87 6.02 13.95
N GLY A 328 -12.96 5.34 13.24
CA GLY A 328 -13.26 4.51 12.08
C GLY A 328 -13.77 3.11 12.44
N ALA A 329 -13.69 2.19 11.47
CA ALA A 329 -14.11 0.80 11.64
C ALA A 329 -13.31 -0.17 10.76
N ALA A 330 -13.34 -1.45 11.12
CA ALA A 330 -12.83 -2.54 10.30
C ALA A 330 -13.99 -3.39 9.77
N VAL A 331 -14.02 -3.68 8.47
CA VAL A 331 -15.06 -4.48 7.82
C VAL A 331 -14.45 -5.63 7.02
N ALA A 332 -15.11 -6.77 7.02
CA ALA A 332 -14.76 -7.91 6.18
C ALA A 332 -15.76 -8.00 5.01
N VAL A 333 -15.28 -8.39 3.82
CA VAL A 333 -16.13 -8.55 2.62
C VAL A 333 -16.02 -9.95 2.02
N PRO A 334 -17.13 -10.54 1.56
CA PRO A 334 -17.12 -11.81 0.84
C PRO A 334 -16.33 -11.74 -0.48
N GLU A 335 -15.83 -12.88 -0.93
CA GLU A 335 -15.09 -12.97 -2.20
C GLU A 335 -15.98 -12.70 -3.43
N SER A 336 -17.24 -13.10 -3.39
CA SER A 336 -18.24 -12.77 -4.42
C SER A 336 -18.36 -11.26 -4.61
N ASP A 337 -18.40 -10.52 -3.50
CA ASP A 337 -18.63 -9.08 -3.50
C ASP A 337 -17.42 -8.34 -4.08
N MET A 338 -16.20 -8.82 -3.79
CA MET A 338 -14.98 -8.32 -4.43
C MET A 338 -15.02 -8.51 -5.95
N LEU A 339 -15.42 -9.69 -6.43
CA LEU A 339 -15.46 -10.00 -7.86
C LEU A 339 -16.52 -9.17 -8.59
N ASP A 340 -17.72 -9.06 -8.01
CA ASP A 340 -18.81 -8.26 -8.60
C ASP A 340 -18.48 -6.77 -8.55
N MET A 341 -17.88 -6.29 -7.46
CA MET A 341 -17.42 -4.91 -7.35
C MET A 341 -16.29 -4.59 -8.33
N GLN A 342 -15.35 -5.51 -8.59
CA GLN A 342 -14.30 -5.31 -9.59
C GLN A 342 -14.90 -5.06 -10.99
N ARG A 343 -15.89 -5.89 -11.38
CA ARG A 343 -16.60 -5.72 -12.66
C ARG A 343 -17.37 -4.40 -12.71
N ARG A 344 -18.04 -4.04 -11.60
CA ARG A 344 -18.80 -2.79 -11.46
C ARG A 344 -17.89 -1.56 -11.54
N MET A 345 -16.77 -1.54 -10.84
CA MET A 345 -15.79 -0.45 -10.92
C MET A 345 -15.27 -0.28 -12.35
N GLY A 346 -14.99 -1.38 -13.04
CA GLY A 346 -14.60 -1.37 -14.44
C GLY A 346 -15.66 -0.74 -15.34
N SER A 347 -16.93 -1.17 -15.23
CA SER A 347 -18.03 -0.63 -16.04
C SER A 347 -18.40 0.81 -15.71
N LEU A 348 -18.01 1.31 -14.53
CA LEU A 348 -18.20 2.70 -14.10
C LEU A 348 -17.01 3.61 -14.45
N GLY A 349 -16.02 3.13 -15.19
CA GLY A 349 -14.96 3.95 -15.78
C GLY A 349 -13.67 4.03 -14.95
N LEU A 350 -13.50 3.18 -13.93
CA LEU A 350 -12.25 3.12 -13.16
C LEU A 350 -11.20 2.18 -13.77
N GLY A 351 -11.56 1.47 -14.85
CA GLY A 351 -10.68 0.53 -15.53
C GLY A 351 -10.54 -0.80 -14.78
N TYR A 352 -9.56 -1.62 -15.18
CA TYR A 352 -9.35 -2.93 -14.58
C TYR A 352 -8.52 -2.81 -13.30
N VAL A 353 -9.21 -2.78 -12.15
CA VAL A 353 -8.62 -2.65 -10.80
C VAL A 353 -8.32 -4.02 -10.18
N SER A 354 -7.43 -4.06 -9.20
CA SER A 354 -7.15 -5.28 -8.41
C SER A 354 -8.35 -5.70 -7.54
N LEU A 355 -8.34 -6.95 -7.06
CA LEU A 355 -9.35 -7.44 -6.12
C LEU A 355 -9.24 -6.74 -4.76
N GLU A 356 -8.05 -6.30 -4.36
CA GLU A 356 -7.84 -5.49 -3.17
C GLU A 356 -8.53 -4.14 -3.28
N THR A 357 -8.40 -3.47 -4.42
CA THR A 357 -9.15 -2.23 -4.72
C THR A 357 -10.66 -2.48 -4.68
N ALA A 358 -11.12 -3.58 -5.29
CA ALA A 358 -12.53 -3.95 -5.28
C ALA A 358 -13.05 -4.28 -3.88
N ALA A 359 -12.22 -4.90 -3.02
CA ALA A 359 -12.54 -5.14 -1.62
C ALA A 359 -12.83 -3.83 -0.89
N ALA A 360 -11.97 -2.82 -1.04
CA ALA A 360 -12.18 -1.52 -0.43
C ALA A 360 -13.51 -0.89 -0.87
N ALA A 361 -13.84 -0.98 -2.17
CA ALA A 361 -15.10 -0.45 -2.68
C ALA A 361 -16.33 -1.25 -2.20
N ALA A 362 -16.22 -2.57 -2.08
CA ALA A 362 -17.26 -3.41 -1.49
C ALA A 362 -17.45 -3.08 0.01
N GLY A 363 -16.37 -2.86 0.74
CA GLY A 363 -16.43 -2.43 2.13
C GLY A 363 -17.06 -1.05 2.29
N LEU A 364 -16.85 -0.14 1.33
CA LEU A 364 -17.52 1.15 1.32
C LEU A 364 -19.05 1.03 1.20
N VAL A 365 -19.58 0.02 0.50
CA VAL A 365 -21.03 -0.26 0.48
C VAL A 365 -21.53 -0.51 1.91
N VAL A 366 -20.88 -1.42 2.63
CA VAL A 366 -21.22 -1.77 4.02
C VAL A 366 -21.14 -0.55 4.94
N LEU A 367 -20.13 0.29 4.75
CA LEU A 367 -19.93 1.50 5.57
C LEU A 367 -20.99 2.58 5.31
N VAL A 368 -21.46 2.72 4.08
CA VAL A 368 -22.58 3.63 3.74
C VAL A 368 -23.90 3.08 4.26
N GLU A 369 -24.17 1.78 4.08
CA GLU A 369 -25.41 1.14 4.54
C GLU A 369 -25.54 1.12 6.07
N SER A 370 -24.43 1.16 6.79
CA SER A 370 -24.39 1.23 8.25
C SER A 370 -24.25 2.65 8.83
N ASP A 371 -24.43 3.68 7.99
CA ASP A 371 -24.31 5.10 8.34
C ASP A 371 -22.95 5.48 8.99
N ARG A 372 -21.92 4.67 8.77
CA ARG A 372 -20.54 4.97 9.23
C ARG A 372 -19.86 5.97 8.30
N VAL A 373 -20.27 5.99 7.03
CA VAL A 373 -19.93 7.00 6.03
C VAL A 373 -21.23 7.68 5.59
N GLY A 374 -21.32 8.97 5.82
CA GLY A 374 -22.45 9.81 5.41
C GLY A 374 -22.45 10.08 3.91
N ARG A 375 -23.63 10.37 3.36
CA ARG A 375 -23.83 10.61 1.92
C ARG A 375 -23.07 11.83 1.38
N GLU A 376 -22.86 12.82 2.25
CA GLU A 376 -22.16 14.07 1.93
C GLU A 376 -20.68 14.06 2.34
N ASP A 377 -20.22 13.01 3.02
CA ASP A 377 -18.82 12.88 3.43
C ASP A 377 -17.91 12.95 2.20
N SER A 378 -16.80 13.66 2.33
CA SER A 378 -15.68 13.57 1.41
C SER A 378 -14.90 12.27 1.69
N VAL A 379 -14.97 11.33 0.74
CA VAL A 379 -14.42 9.98 0.88
C VAL A 379 -13.28 9.75 -0.09
N VAL A 380 -12.17 9.21 0.43
CA VAL A 380 -11.05 8.73 -0.38
C VAL A 380 -10.98 7.21 -0.32
N LEU A 381 -11.20 6.57 -1.47
CA LEU A 381 -10.99 5.15 -1.69
C LEU A 381 -9.60 4.89 -2.27
N PHE A 382 -8.87 3.90 -1.78
CA PHE A 382 -7.53 3.57 -2.30
C PHE A 382 -7.55 2.46 -3.36
N ASP A 383 -7.11 2.78 -4.58
CA ASP A 383 -6.83 1.82 -5.64
C ASP A 383 -5.38 1.32 -5.53
N THR A 384 -5.16 0.26 -4.76
CA THR A 384 -3.81 -0.16 -4.34
C THR A 384 -3.04 -0.97 -5.39
N GLY A 385 -3.66 -1.41 -6.47
CA GLY A 385 -3.00 -2.22 -7.50
C GLY A 385 -3.82 -2.38 -8.77
N ALA A 386 -3.10 -2.54 -9.88
CA ALA A 386 -3.72 -2.79 -11.18
C ALA A 386 -4.30 -4.21 -11.27
N GLY A 387 -5.39 -4.40 -12.01
CA GLY A 387 -6.08 -5.69 -12.11
C GLY A 387 -5.26 -6.81 -12.74
N PHE A 388 -4.31 -6.48 -13.61
CA PHE A 388 -3.41 -7.46 -14.25
C PHE A 388 -2.30 -7.98 -13.33
N LYS A 389 -2.22 -7.49 -12.07
CA LYS A 389 -1.31 -7.99 -11.05
C LYS A 389 -1.81 -9.26 -10.37
N SER A 390 -3.06 -9.65 -10.61
CA SER A 390 -3.70 -10.84 -10.06
C SER A 390 -4.19 -11.73 -11.21
N GLU A 391 -4.55 -12.98 -10.89
CA GLU A 391 -5.18 -13.85 -11.88
C GLU A 391 -6.47 -13.21 -12.41
N PRO A 392 -6.72 -13.26 -13.73
CA PRO A 392 -7.93 -12.71 -14.29
C PRO A 392 -9.15 -13.48 -13.79
N PRO A 393 -10.29 -12.80 -13.55
CA PRO A 393 -11.51 -13.50 -13.19
C PRO A 393 -11.90 -14.50 -14.30
N PRO A 394 -12.58 -15.60 -13.97
CA PRO A 394 -12.99 -16.59 -14.96
C PRO A 394 -13.77 -15.93 -16.10
N THR A 395 -13.22 -15.97 -17.31
CA THR A 395 -13.88 -15.41 -18.49
C THR A 395 -14.65 -16.49 -19.23
N VAL A 396 -15.89 -16.20 -19.62
CA VAL A 396 -16.59 -17.05 -20.59
C VAL A 396 -15.87 -16.94 -21.92
N ALA A 397 -15.40 -18.09 -22.45
CA ALA A 397 -14.73 -18.14 -23.74
C ALA A 397 -15.59 -17.47 -24.82
N ARG A 398 -15.11 -16.36 -25.37
CA ARG A 398 -15.76 -15.68 -26.49
C ARG A 398 -15.39 -16.43 -27.77
N ARG A 399 -16.40 -16.83 -28.56
CA ARG A 399 -16.17 -17.39 -29.88
C ARG A 399 -15.68 -16.29 -30.82
N SER A 400 -14.68 -16.60 -31.64
CA SER A 400 -14.30 -15.74 -32.75
C SER A 400 -15.47 -15.60 -33.71
N ILE A 401 -15.81 -14.37 -34.08
CA ILE A 401 -16.74 -14.13 -35.18
C ILE A 401 -15.99 -14.23 -36.52
N PRO A 402 -16.63 -14.71 -37.60
CA PRO A 402 -16.05 -14.69 -38.93
C PRO A 402 -15.60 -13.29 -39.38
N ASN A 403 -14.52 -13.23 -40.17
CA ASN A 403 -14.08 -12.01 -40.86
C ASN A 403 -14.86 -11.85 -42.17
N ASP A 404 -16.16 -11.60 -42.06
CA ASP A 404 -17.08 -11.53 -43.19
C ASP A 404 -18.10 -10.40 -42.98
N GLU A 405 -18.18 -9.47 -43.93
CA GLU A 405 -19.03 -8.30 -43.82
C GLU A 405 -20.53 -8.64 -43.77
N SER A 406 -20.95 -9.69 -44.48
CA SER A 406 -22.34 -10.14 -44.50
C SER A 406 -22.74 -10.65 -43.10
N PHE A 407 -21.91 -11.50 -42.50
CA PHE A 407 -22.06 -11.96 -41.12
C PHE A 407 -22.11 -10.78 -40.13
N TRP A 408 -21.24 -9.78 -40.29
CA TRP A 408 -21.26 -8.60 -39.42
C TRP A 408 -22.59 -7.85 -39.52
N ARG A 409 -23.08 -7.62 -40.75
CA ARG A 409 -24.34 -6.90 -41.00
C ARG A 409 -25.55 -7.66 -40.48
N GLU A 410 -25.57 -8.99 -40.61
CA GLU A 410 -26.71 -9.83 -40.23
C GLU A 410 -26.72 -10.20 -38.74
N SER A 411 -25.55 -10.42 -38.14
CA SER A 411 -25.45 -11.03 -36.80
C SER A 411 -24.82 -10.12 -35.74
N VAL A 412 -23.94 -9.18 -36.11
CA VAL A 412 -23.24 -8.31 -35.16
C VAL A 412 -23.95 -6.96 -35.01
N LEU A 413 -24.14 -6.23 -36.11
CA LEU A 413 -24.71 -4.89 -36.11
C LEU A 413 -26.12 -4.81 -35.50
N PRO A 414 -27.04 -5.78 -35.71
CA PRO A 414 -28.37 -5.71 -35.11
C PRO A 414 -28.35 -5.80 -33.58
N GLY A 415 -27.38 -6.52 -33.00
CA GLY A 415 -27.21 -6.62 -31.55
C GLY A 415 -26.69 -5.32 -30.94
N LEU A 416 -25.76 -4.64 -31.61
CA LEU A 416 -25.18 -3.38 -31.13
C LEU A 416 -26.11 -2.17 -31.27
N ARG A 417 -27.06 -2.19 -32.22
CA ARG A 417 -28.04 -1.11 -32.41
C ARG A 417 -29.15 -1.08 -31.35
N ARG A 418 -29.28 -2.13 -30.53
CA ARG A 418 -30.31 -2.26 -29.47
C ARG A 418 -29.80 -1.92 -28.07
N ALA A 419 -28.49 -1.73 -27.92
CA ALA A 419 -27.82 -1.33 -26.69
C ALA A 419 -27.53 0.18 -26.75
#